data_AF-J4DNK8-F1
#
_entry.id   AF-J4DNK8-F1
#
_cell.length_a   1.000
_cell.length_b   1.000
_cell.length_c   1.000
_cell.angle_alpha   90.00
_cell.angle_beta   90.00
_cell.angle_gamma   90.00
#
_symmetry.space_group_name_H-M   'P 1'
#
loop_
_entity.id
_entity.type
_entity.pdbx_description
1 polymer ?
#
loop_
_entity_poly.entity_id
_entity_poly.type
_entity_poly.pdbx_seq_one_letter_code
_entity_poly.pdbx_strand_id
1 'polypeptide(L)'
;MSQTPKVILLDMNIINISKILSIFVPLFYLSYFSFTLGTNETIDSCSASVPKRDNGKYLDAFFSASVDIKSKQSNCQYEYSARNNIDVFTAKERYKFNLITEGSKTIWHTMDDSKYSEQILVDSGKNHLRIKIKGGDQDYRKENNTWKVDASPPSSSSSTNNTNP
;
A
#
# COMPACT_ATOMS: atom_id res chain seq x y z
N MET A 1 -25.60 -24.43 54.83
CA MET A 1 -25.38 -25.50 53.83
C MET A 1 -24.84 -24.84 52.58
N SER A 2 -23.54 -25.00 52.29
CA SER A 2 -22.91 -24.48 51.08
C SER A 2 -22.15 -25.65 50.44
N GLN A 3 -22.71 -26.20 49.36
CA GLN A 3 -22.00 -27.16 48.52
C GLN A 3 -21.31 -26.36 47.41
N THR A 4 -19.99 -26.32 47.43
CA THR A 4 -19.20 -25.90 46.29
C THR A 4 -19.32 -26.94 45.17
N PRO A 5 -19.60 -26.55 43.92
CA PRO A 5 -19.64 -27.50 42.81
C PRO A 5 -18.23 -28.06 42.56
N LYS A 6 -18.13 -29.39 42.59
CA LYS A 6 -16.91 -30.14 42.26
C LYS A 6 -16.72 -30.08 40.75
N VAL A 7 -15.73 -29.32 40.28
CA VAL A 7 -15.32 -29.31 38.88
C VAL A 7 -14.67 -30.66 38.57
N ILE A 8 -15.35 -31.47 37.77
CA ILE A 8 -14.81 -32.75 37.27
C ILE A 8 -13.98 -32.40 36.03
N LEU A 9 -12.66 -32.30 36.19
CA LEU A 9 -11.74 -32.31 35.06
C LEU A 9 -11.70 -33.75 34.53
N LEU A 10 -12.32 -33.98 33.37
CA LEU A 10 -12.20 -35.25 32.67
C LEU A 10 -10.76 -35.40 32.21
N ASP A 11 -10.04 -36.33 32.83
CA ASP A 11 -8.66 -36.67 32.52
C ASP A 11 -8.60 -37.30 31.12
N MET A 12 -8.40 -36.46 30.12
CA MET A 12 -8.38 -36.85 28.72
C MET A 12 -7.02 -37.43 28.36
N ASN A 13 -6.93 -38.75 28.46
CA ASN A 13 -5.78 -39.54 28.03
C ASN A 13 -5.36 -39.21 26.57
N ILE A 14 -4.06 -38.97 26.37
CA ILE A 14 -3.38 -38.57 25.12
C ILE A 14 -3.78 -39.45 23.91
N ILE A 15 -4.19 -40.71 24.16
CA ILE A 15 -4.60 -41.68 23.14
C ILE A 15 -5.93 -41.29 22.45
N ASN A 16 -6.82 -40.54 23.09
CA ASN A 16 -8.07 -40.10 22.47
C ASN A 16 -7.93 -38.84 21.61
N ILE A 17 -6.89 -38.03 21.82
CA ILE A 17 -6.70 -36.78 21.09
C ILE A 17 -6.30 -37.07 19.63
N SER A 18 -5.50 -38.09 19.37
CA SER A 18 -5.09 -38.46 17.99
C SER A 18 -6.25 -39.01 17.15
N LYS A 19 -7.17 -39.76 17.77
CA LYS A 19 -8.37 -40.28 17.10
C LYS A 19 -9.37 -39.17 16.78
N ILE A 20 -9.52 -38.20 17.68
CA ILE A 20 -10.38 -37.04 17.46
C ILE A 20 -9.78 -36.17 16.34
N LEU A 21 -8.49 -35.82 16.38
CA LEU A 21 -7.87 -35.01 15.33
C LEU A 21 -7.94 -35.66 13.94
N SER A 22 -7.86 -37.00 13.86
CA SER A 22 -7.98 -37.75 12.60
C SER A 22 -9.38 -37.73 11.98
N ILE A 23 -10.45 -37.58 12.77
CA ILE A 23 -11.84 -37.61 12.29
C ILE A 23 -12.30 -36.21 11.83
N PHE A 24 -11.76 -35.15 12.44
CA PHE A 24 -12.12 -33.77 12.10
C PHE A 24 -11.40 -33.22 10.85
N VAL A 25 -10.23 -33.75 10.49
CA VAL A 25 -9.48 -33.29 9.30
C VAL A 25 -10.20 -33.58 7.96
N PRO A 26 -10.80 -34.75 7.70
CA PRO A 26 -11.51 -34.99 6.43
C PRO A 26 -12.87 -34.29 6.33
N LEU A 27 -13.55 -34.01 7.45
CA LEU A 27 -14.83 -33.29 7.44
C LEU A 27 -14.66 -31.77 7.29
N PHE A 28 -13.52 -31.22 7.69
CA PHE A 28 -13.18 -29.83 7.37
C PHE A 28 -12.75 -29.70 5.90
N TYR A 29 -12.03 -30.70 5.35
CA TYR A 29 -11.56 -30.67 3.96
C TYR A 29 -12.67 -30.68 2.89
N LEU A 30 -13.80 -31.33 3.14
CA LEU A 30 -14.92 -31.36 2.19
C LEU A 30 -15.73 -30.05 2.15
N SER A 31 -15.57 -29.16 3.13
CA SER A 31 -16.13 -27.80 3.08
C SER A 31 -15.23 -26.80 2.35
N TYR A 32 -13.93 -27.11 2.21
CA TYR A 32 -12.99 -26.30 1.41
C TYR A 32 -12.99 -26.67 -0.08
N PHE A 33 -13.56 -27.81 -0.47
CA PHE A 33 -13.50 -28.28 -1.87
C PHE A 33 -14.61 -27.74 -2.79
N SER A 34 -15.39 -26.74 -2.33
CA SER A 34 -16.43 -26.09 -3.14
C SER A 34 -16.26 -24.57 -3.20
N PHE A 35 -15.04 -24.08 -3.40
CA PHE A 35 -14.74 -22.67 -3.71
C PHE A 35 -13.23 -22.59 -4.03
N THR A 36 -12.70 -22.43 -5.25
CA THR A 36 -13.21 -21.99 -6.55
C THR A 36 -12.36 -22.69 -7.63
N LEU A 37 -12.96 -23.15 -8.72
CA LEU A 37 -12.32 -23.08 -10.03
C LEU A 37 -12.65 -21.68 -10.57
N GLY A 38 -12.11 -20.67 -9.90
CA GLY A 38 -12.09 -19.29 -10.33
C GLY A 38 -10.70 -19.03 -10.86
N THR A 39 -10.61 -18.37 -12.02
CA THR A 39 -9.37 -18.03 -12.68
C THR A 39 -8.30 -17.55 -11.69
N ASN A 40 -7.09 -18.10 -11.76
CA ASN A 40 -5.91 -17.50 -11.16
C ASN A 40 -5.49 -16.31 -12.03
N GLU A 41 -6.44 -15.43 -12.33
CA GLU A 41 -6.16 -14.10 -12.83
C GLU A 41 -5.70 -13.32 -11.61
N THR A 42 -4.50 -12.77 -11.69
CA THR A 42 -4.15 -11.64 -10.85
C THR A 42 -5.32 -10.68 -10.97
N ILE A 43 -6.10 -10.49 -9.89
CA ILE A 43 -7.01 -9.37 -9.83
C ILE A 43 -6.08 -8.17 -9.81
N ASP A 44 -5.72 -7.71 -11.00
CA ASP A 44 -4.97 -6.50 -11.17
C ASP A 44 -5.76 -5.45 -10.38
N SER A 45 -5.07 -4.70 -9.52
CA SER A 45 -5.64 -3.60 -8.73
C SER A 45 -6.47 -2.63 -9.60
N CYS A 46 -6.28 -2.72 -10.92
CA CYS A 46 -6.97 -2.09 -12.04
C CYS A 46 -8.42 -2.52 -12.29
N SER A 47 -8.82 -3.71 -11.86
CA SER A 47 -10.17 -4.25 -12.10
C SER A 47 -11.17 -3.83 -11.01
N ALA A 48 -10.74 -3.06 -10.01
CA ALA A 48 -11.63 -2.45 -9.03
C ALA A 48 -12.45 -1.32 -9.68
N SER A 49 -13.62 -1.70 -10.17
CA SER A 49 -14.82 -0.89 -10.46
C SER A 49 -14.62 0.62 -10.68
N VAL A 50 -14.72 1.02 -11.94
CA VAL A 50 -15.10 2.39 -12.33
C VAL A 50 -16.35 2.80 -11.50
N PRO A 51 -16.35 3.95 -10.81
CA PRO A 51 -17.41 4.38 -9.93
C PRO A 51 -18.65 4.60 -10.77
N LYS A 52 -19.79 4.24 -10.17
CA LYS A 52 -21.08 4.46 -10.81
C LYS A 52 -21.26 5.95 -11.04
N ARG A 53 -21.55 6.29 -12.29
CA ARG A 53 -21.97 7.63 -12.70
C ARG A 53 -23.30 7.94 -12.02
N ASP A 54 -23.40 9.08 -11.34
CA ASP A 54 -24.67 9.70 -10.98
C ASP A 54 -24.89 10.92 -11.87
N ASN A 55 -26.01 10.94 -12.61
CA ASN A 55 -26.39 12.00 -13.55
C ASN A 55 -25.31 12.46 -14.55
N GLY A 56 -24.39 11.56 -14.93
CA GLY A 56 -23.32 11.88 -15.89
C GLY A 56 -22.22 12.80 -15.36
N LYS A 57 -22.24 13.15 -14.07
CA LYS A 57 -21.17 13.92 -13.43
C LYS A 57 -20.28 12.97 -12.61
N TYR A 58 -18.98 13.05 -12.82
CA TYR A 58 -18.03 12.48 -11.87
C TYR A 58 -18.11 13.33 -10.59
N LEU A 59 -18.28 12.68 -9.43
CA LEU A 59 -17.96 13.34 -8.15
C LEU A 59 -16.50 13.80 -8.23
N ASP A 60 -16.15 14.94 -7.65
CA ASP A 60 -14.76 15.46 -7.54
C ASP A 60 -13.84 14.55 -6.68
N ALA A 61 -14.24 13.28 -6.50
CA ALA A 61 -13.56 12.27 -5.74
C ALA A 61 -12.49 11.59 -6.62
N PHE A 62 -11.26 11.63 -6.13
CA PHE A 62 -10.17 10.81 -6.66
C PHE A 62 -10.20 9.43 -6.00
N PHE A 63 -9.62 8.44 -6.68
CA PHE A 63 -9.32 7.16 -6.08
C PHE A 63 -7.94 7.17 -5.41
N SER A 64 -7.86 6.50 -4.28
CA SER A 64 -6.59 6.20 -3.63
C SER A 64 -5.80 5.15 -4.43
N ALA A 65 -4.50 5.40 -4.59
CA ALA A 65 -3.54 4.45 -5.13
C ALA A 65 -2.41 4.20 -4.13
N SER A 66 -1.91 2.97 -4.13
CA SER A 66 -0.67 2.61 -3.44
C SER A 66 0.46 2.45 -4.43
N VAL A 67 1.67 2.81 -4.02
CA VAL A 67 2.87 2.58 -4.81
C VAL A 67 3.98 1.98 -3.96
N ASP A 68 4.55 0.89 -4.45
CA ASP A 68 5.84 0.38 -3.96
C ASP A 68 6.94 0.97 -4.84
N ILE A 69 7.83 1.78 -4.25
CA ILE A 69 8.91 2.43 -4.99
C ILE A 69 9.96 1.45 -5.54
N LYS A 70 9.91 0.17 -5.12
CA LYS A 70 10.70 -0.91 -5.76
C LYS A 70 10.05 -1.43 -7.04
N SER A 71 8.75 -1.21 -7.23
CA SER A 71 8.00 -1.65 -8.40
C SER A 71 8.16 -0.64 -9.54
N LYS A 72 9.26 -0.79 -10.30
CA LYS A 72 9.67 0.11 -11.40
C LYS A 72 8.90 -0.15 -12.70
N GLN A 73 7.57 -0.14 -12.62
CA GLN A 73 6.70 -0.40 -13.75
C GLN A 73 5.42 0.44 -13.65
N SER A 74 4.94 0.92 -14.79
CA SER A 74 3.64 1.57 -14.89
C SER A 74 2.51 0.57 -14.69
N ASN A 75 1.35 1.03 -14.23
CA ASN A 75 0.13 0.25 -14.18
C ASN A 75 -1.08 1.12 -14.56
N CYS A 76 -2.30 0.67 -14.26
CA CYS A 76 -3.52 1.44 -14.54
C CYS A 76 -3.73 2.68 -13.64
N GLN A 77 -3.11 2.74 -12.46
CA GLN A 77 -3.28 3.80 -11.47
C GLN A 77 -2.22 4.89 -11.63
N TYR A 78 -1.04 4.54 -12.14
CA TYR A 78 0.07 5.47 -12.29
C TYR A 78 1.02 5.10 -13.42
N GLU A 79 1.80 6.07 -13.85
CA GLU A 79 2.91 5.92 -14.77
C GLU A 79 4.24 5.97 -14.03
N TYR A 80 5.16 5.12 -14.42
CA TYR A 80 6.54 5.12 -13.98
C TYR A 80 7.45 5.60 -15.11
N SER A 81 8.38 6.49 -14.77
CA SER A 81 9.48 6.89 -15.64
C SER A 81 10.76 7.05 -14.82
N ALA A 82 11.91 6.96 -15.46
CA ALA A 82 13.19 7.19 -14.80
C ALA A 82 14.12 8.02 -15.69
N ARG A 83 14.82 8.99 -15.09
CA ARG A 83 15.86 9.78 -15.74
C ARG A 83 16.93 10.16 -14.73
N ASN A 84 18.20 9.96 -15.07
CA ASN A 84 19.36 10.42 -14.29
C ASN A 84 19.27 10.05 -12.79
N ASN A 85 18.98 8.78 -12.48
CA ASN A 85 18.81 8.24 -11.11
C ASN A 85 17.60 8.78 -10.32
N ILE A 86 16.71 9.49 -11.00
CA ILE A 86 15.43 9.93 -10.45
C ILE A 86 14.35 9.02 -11.01
N ASP A 87 13.77 8.20 -10.14
CA ASP A 87 12.55 7.45 -10.42
C ASP A 87 11.34 8.37 -10.16
N VAL A 88 10.40 8.44 -11.10
CA VAL A 88 9.22 9.30 -11.03
C VAL A 88 7.97 8.46 -11.20
N PHE A 89 7.08 8.53 -10.22
CA PHE A 89 5.77 7.90 -10.23
C PHE A 89 4.72 8.99 -10.32
N THR A 90 3.93 9.00 -11.39
CA THR A 90 2.89 10.02 -11.63
C THR A 90 1.54 9.34 -11.63
N ALA A 91 0.64 9.75 -10.73
CA ALA A 91 -0.71 9.21 -10.69
C ALA A 91 -1.43 9.55 -12.00
N LYS A 92 -2.13 8.56 -12.57
CA LYS A 92 -2.97 8.78 -13.74
C LYS A 92 -4.20 9.57 -13.36
N GLU A 93 -4.90 10.07 -14.37
CA GLU A 93 -6.14 10.83 -14.18
C GLU A 93 -7.09 10.07 -13.24
N ARG A 94 -7.66 10.82 -12.28
CA ARG A 94 -8.56 10.33 -11.22
C ARG A 94 -7.91 9.50 -10.11
N TYR A 95 -6.63 9.16 -10.17
CA TYR A 95 -5.91 8.55 -9.05
C TYR A 95 -5.07 9.57 -8.30
N LYS A 96 -4.86 9.32 -7.01
CA LYS A 96 -3.85 9.99 -6.20
C LYS A 96 -3.26 9.02 -5.19
N PHE A 97 -1.98 9.17 -4.88
CA PHE A 97 -1.30 8.32 -3.93
C PHE A 97 -1.67 8.69 -2.49
N ASN A 98 -2.09 7.69 -1.73
CA ASN A 98 -2.30 7.81 -0.29
C ASN A 98 -1.37 6.89 0.52
N LEU A 99 -0.66 5.98 -0.15
CA LEU A 99 0.26 5.01 0.45
C LEU A 99 1.51 4.86 -0.40
N ILE A 100 2.67 4.97 0.24
CA ILE A 100 3.99 4.74 -0.38
C ILE A 100 4.73 3.71 0.46
N THR A 101 5.21 2.64 -0.18
CA THR A 101 6.00 1.59 0.45
C THR A 101 7.34 1.37 -0.26
N GLU A 102 8.26 0.72 0.44
CA GLU A 102 9.45 0.10 -0.12
C GLU A 102 9.44 -1.39 0.24
N GLY A 103 8.92 -2.22 -0.66
CA GLY A 103 8.54 -3.60 -0.34
C GLY A 103 7.48 -3.63 0.76
N SER A 104 7.77 -4.34 1.86
CA SER A 104 6.86 -4.46 3.00
C SER A 104 6.89 -3.27 3.98
N LYS A 105 7.76 -2.28 3.77
CA LYS A 105 7.91 -1.13 4.68
C LYS A 105 7.09 0.05 4.20
N THR A 106 6.18 0.55 5.03
CA THR A 106 5.49 1.82 4.76
C THR A 106 6.43 3.00 5.01
N ILE A 107 6.53 3.90 4.02
CA ILE A 107 7.29 5.15 4.11
C ILE A 107 6.38 6.29 4.52
N TRP A 108 5.23 6.38 3.85
CA TRP A 108 4.25 7.45 4.03
C TRP A 108 2.85 6.91 3.78
N HIS A 109 1.90 7.38 4.59
CA HIS A 109 0.49 7.06 4.47
C HIS A 109 -0.35 8.21 5.03
N THR A 110 -1.47 8.50 4.39
CA THR A 110 -2.45 9.48 4.88
C THR A 110 -3.87 9.00 4.58
N MET A 111 -4.80 9.35 5.47
CA MET A 111 -6.25 9.20 5.26
C MET A 111 -6.92 10.53 4.91
N ASP A 112 -6.17 11.63 4.97
CA ASP A 112 -6.61 12.97 4.60
C ASP A 112 -6.47 13.15 3.08
N ASP A 113 -7.60 13.20 2.39
CA ASP A 113 -7.70 13.28 0.92
C ASP A 113 -7.08 14.56 0.35
N SER A 114 -7.09 15.65 1.12
CA SER A 114 -6.43 16.91 0.78
C SER A 114 -4.91 16.77 0.69
N LYS A 115 -4.36 15.72 1.31
CA LYS A 115 -2.93 15.40 1.32
C LYS A 115 -2.54 14.29 0.35
N TYR A 116 -3.46 13.80 -0.47
CA TYR A 116 -3.12 12.79 -1.46
C TYR A 116 -2.16 13.38 -2.50
N SER A 117 -1.16 12.59 -2.88
CA SER A 117 -0.09 13.01 -3.76
C SER A 117 -0.38 12.69 -5.22
N GLU A 118 -0.02 13.61 -6.12
CA GLU A 118 -0.13 13.39 -7.57
C GLU A 118 1.16 12.80 -8.15
N GLN A 119 2.29 13.02 -7.48
CA GLN A 119 3.59 12.60 -7.98
C GLN A 119 4.59 12.33 -6.87
N ILE A 120 5.43 11.32 -7.08
CA ILE A 120 6.50 10.93 -6.17
C ILE A 120 7.80 10.88 -6.96
N LEU A 121 8.85 11.46 -6.39
CA LEU A 121 10.19 11.46 -6.97
C LEU A 121 11.15 10.78 -6.00
N VAL A 122 11.92 9.81 -6.48
CA VAL A 122 12.95 9.12 -5.69
C VAL A 122 14.30 9.33 -6.34
N ASP A 123 15.15 10.12 -5.69
CA ASP A 123 16.55 10.32 -6.07
C ASP A 123 17.41 9.30 -5.31
N SER A 124 17.75 8.21 -6.00
CA SER A 124 18.57 7.14 -5.42
C SER A 124 20.01 7.58 -5.13
N GLY A 125 20.52 8.59 -5.85
CA GLY A 125 21.86 9.14 -5.63
C GLY A 125 21.96 9.96 -4.35
N LYS A 126 20.84 10.56 -3.93
CA LYS A 126 20.75 11.38 -2.71
C LYS A 126 20.02 10.70 -1.56
N ASN A 127 19.56 9.46 -1.75
CA ASN A 127 18.70 8.77 -0.78
C ASN A 127 17.49 9.64 -0.37
N HIS A 128 16.89 10.31 -1.35
CA HIS A 128 15.88 11.34 -1.12
C HIS A 128 14.58 10.98 -1.83
N LEU A 129 13.46 11.14 -1.12
CA LEU A 129 12.11 10.92 -1.63
C LEU A 129 11.29 12.17 -1.42
N ARG A 130 10.68 12.67 -2.50
CA ARG A 130 9.80 13.84 -2.49
C ARG A 130 8.38 13.43 -2.84
N ILE A 131 7.43 13.85 -2.02
CA ILE A 131 6.01 13.64 -2.22
C ILE A 131 5.38 14.98 -2.59
N LYS A 132 4.79 15.08 -3.79
CA LYS A 132 4.11 16.28 -4.28
C LYS A 132 2.69 16.34 -3.74
N ILE A 133 2.49 17.10 -2.66
CA ILE A 133 1.19 17.26 -1.99
C ILE A 133 0.67 18.68 -2.25
N LYS A 134 -0.64 18.82 -2.45
CA LYS A 134 -1.27 20.14 -2.57
C LYS A 134 -1.06 20.93 -1.27
N GLY A 135 -0.42 22.10 -1.38
CA GLY A 135 -0.14 22.96 -0.23
C GLY A 135 1.27 22.81 0.36
N GLY A 136 2.10 21.90 -0.18
CA GLY A 136 3.52 21.83 0.17
C GLY A 136 4.07 20.42 -0.03
N ASP A 137 5.25 20.33 -0.65
CA ASP A 137 5.93 19.05 -0.80
C ASP A 137 6.41 18.51 0.55
N GLN A 138 6.44 17.19 0.67
CA GLN A 138 7.05 16.53 1.83
C GLN A 138 8.29 15.74 1.37
N ASP A 139 9.43 16.11 1.92
CA ASP A 139 10.71 15.50 1.63
C ASP A 139 11.10 14.48 2.71
N TYR A 140 11.74 13.40 2.28
CA TYR A 140 12.22 12.30 3.12
C TYR A 140 13.64 11.95 2.75
N ARG A 141 14.44 11.60 3.76
CA ARG A 141 15.82 11.13 3.58
C ARG A 141 15.98 9.73 4.17
N LYS A 142 16.66 8.85 3.44
CA LYS A 142 16.97 7.49 3.89
C LYS A 142 18.30 7.46 4.63
N GLU A 143 18.26 7.04 5.89
CA GLU A 143 19.41 6.87 6.77
C GLU A 143 19.34 5.49 7.41
N ASN A 144 20.43 4.72 7.38
CA ASN A 144 20.49 3.38 7.98
C ASN A 144 19.32 2.48 7.56
N ASN A 145 18.96 2.53 6.27
CA ASN A 145 17.85 1.79 5.67
C ASN A 145 16.44 2.15 6.22
N THR A 146 16.29 3.35 6.78
CA THR A 146 15.05 3.90 7.31
C THR A 146 14.79 5.29 6.76
N TRP A 147 13.57 5.55 6.29
CA TRP A 147 13.15 6.86 5.80
C TRP A 147 12.72 7.76 6.95
N LYS A 148 13.21 9.01 6.96
CA LYS A 148 12.85 10.04 7.93
C LYS A 148 12.41 11.30 7.20
N VAL A 149 11.49 12.06 7.78
CA VAL A 149 11.09 13.37 7.24
C VAL A 149 12.31 14.28 7.22
N ASP A 150 12.59 14.86 6.06
CA ASP A 150 13.64 15.84 5.87
C ASP A 150 13.03 17.24 6.06
N ALA A 151 13.29 17.84 7.22
CA ALA A 151 12.82 19.19 7.53
C ALA A 151 13.69 20.30 6.89
N SER A 152 14.59 19.94 5.97
CA SER A 152 15.39 20.92 5.24
C SER A 152 14.47 21.87 4.47
N PRO A 153 14.70 23.20 4.52
CA PRO A 153 13.90 24.14 3.75
C PRO A 153 13.93 23.75 2.27
N PRO A 154 12.79 23.87 1.56
CA PRO A 154 12.71 23.49 0.15
C PRO A 154 13.81 24.23 -0.60
N SER A 155 14.74 23.46 -1.16
CA SER A 155 15.86 24.02 -1.94
C SER A 155 15.29 24.87 -3.06
N SER A 156 15.42 26.20 -2.90
CA SER A 156 15.27 27.13 -4.00
C SER A 156 16.22 26.68 -5.10
N SER A 157 15.69 26.31 -6.26
CA SER A 157 16.49 26.09 -7.45
C SER A 157 17.16 27.41 -7.87
N SER A 158 18.36 27.67 -7.35
CA SER A 158 19.39 28.49 -7.99
C SER A 158 20.14 27.60 -8.98
N SER A 159 20.47 27.94 -10.22
CA SER A 159 20.46 29.18 -11.00
C SER A 159 20.82 28.76 -12.44
N THR A 160 20.49 29.51 -13.49
CA THR A 160 21.45 30.50 -14.00
C THR A 160 20.77 31.49 -14.93
N ASN A 161 20.83 32.76 -14.54
CA ASN A 161 20.85 33.89 -15.44
C ASN A 161 21.97 33.70 -16.46
N ASN A 162 21.69 33.90 -17.74
CA ASN A 162 22.72 34.27 -18.71
C ASN A 162 22.24 35.52 -19.45
N THR A 163 22.84 36.64 -19.04
CA THR A 163 22.79 37.93 -19.72
C THR A 163 23.95 37.99 -20.71
N ASN A 164 23.61 38.07 -22.00
CA ASN A 164 24.26 38.79 -23.11
C ASN A 164 25.76 38.58 -23.45
N PRO A 165 26.14 38.92 -24.70
CA PRO A 165 26.46 40.32 -25.04
C PRO A 165 25.47 41.01 -25.97
#